data_AF-A0A235IVW1-F1
#
_entry.id   AF-A0A235IVW1-F1
#
_cell.length_a   1.000
_cell.length_b   1.000
_cell.length_c   1.000
_cell.angle_alpha   90.00
_cell.angle_beta   90.00
_cell.angle_gamma   90.00
#
_symmetry.space_group_name_H-M   'P 1'
#
loop_
_entity.id
_entity.type
_entity.pdbx_description
1 polymer ?
#
loop_
_entity_poly.entity_id
_entity_poly.type
_entity_poly.pdbx_seq_one_letter_code
_entity_poly.pdbx_strand_id
1 'polypeptide(L)'
;MELVLMRVTFTFNREFPGLGQKIKELREASSKSLTLLAAEAGISVTHWNRIENERVQYVPIETLRGIEKALGTNLGVKYEDEEQKISDNPSDS
;
A
#
# COMPACT_ATOMS: atom_id res chain seq x y z
N MET A 1 -18.13 36.51 -14.46
CA MET A 1 -17.66 36.06 -13.13
C MET A 1 -16.93 34.75 -13.34
N GLU A 2 -15.64 34.71 -13.05
CA GLU A 2 -14.87 33.46 -13.08
C GLU A 2 -15.15 32.70 -11.78
N LEU A 3 -15.63 31.46 -11.89
CA LEU A 3 -15.85 30.59 -10.74
C LEU A 3 -14.54 29.89 -10.41
N VAL A 4 -13.93 30.23 -9.28
CA VAL A 4 -12.82 29.46 -8.71
C VAL A 4 -13.42 28.35 -7.84
N LEU A 5 -13.27 27.10 -8.26
CA LEU A 5 -13.68 25.94 -7.48
C LEU A 5 -12.63 25.57 -6.43
N MET A 6 -13.10 25.15 -5.26
CA MET A 6 -12.27 24.71 -4.14
C MET A 6 -11.81 23.26 -4.32
N ARG A 7 -10.58 23.00 -3.85
CA ARG A 7 -10.01 21.66 -3.70
C ARG A 7 -10.54 20.99 -2.43
N VAL A 8 -11.02 19.76 -2.59
CA VAL A 8 -11.46 18.91 -1.47
C VAL A 8 -10.47 17.74 -1.34
N THR A 9 -10.06 17.44 -0.11
CA THR A 9 -9.16 16.32 0.23
C THR A 9 -9.79 15.48 1.32
N PHE A 10 -9.93 14.18 1.10
CA PHE A 10 -10.38 13.21 2.10
C PHE A 10 -9.21 12.31 2.47
N THR A 11 -8.91 12.19 3.76
CA THR A 11 -7.83 11.34 4.29
C THR A 11 -8.40 10.39 5.34
N PHE A 12 -8.29 9.09 5.11
CA PHE A 12 -8.68 8.05 6.05
C PHE A 12 -7.45 7.27 6.50
N ASN A 13 -7.20 7.24 7.80
CA ASN A 13 -6.10 6.49 8.39
C ASN A 13 -6.66 5.31 9.17
N ARG A 14 -6.05 4.13 9.02
CA ARG A 14 -6.29 2.96 9.87
C ARG A 14 -4.97 2.48 10.44
N GLU A 15 -5.01 2.00 11.68
CA GLU A 15 -3.84 1.47 12.37
C GLU A 15 -3.68 -0.02 12.07
N PHE A 16 -2.45 -0.42 11.73
CA PHE A 16 -2.09 -1.82 11.51
C PHE A 16 -0.82 -2.14 12.32
N PRO A 17 -0.95 -2.42 13.64
CA PRO A 17 0.20 -2.74 14.48
C PRO A 17 0.95 -3.97 13.96
N GLY A 18 2.27 -3.91 13.88
CA GLY A 18 3.11 -5.03 13.42
C GLY A 18 3.13 -5.22 11.90
N LEU A 19 2.54 -4.30 11.12
CA LEU A 19 2.59 -4.36 9.66
C LEU A 19 4.04 -4.26 9.15
N GLY A 20 4.88 -3.45 9.79
CA GLY A 20 6.30 -3.34 9.43
C GLY A 20 7.04 -4.67 9.62
N GLN A 21 6.80 -5.33 10.75
CA GLN A 21 7.38 -6.63 11.06
C GLN A 21 6.91 -7.72 10.07
N LYS A 22 5.63 -7.73 9.72
CA LYS A 22 5.08 -8.65 8.70
C LYS A 22 5.74 -8.44 7.32
N ILE A 23 5.94 -7.18 6.91
CA ILE A 23 6.65 -6.86 5.65
C ILE A 23 8.08 -7.40 5.68
N LYS A 24 8.76 -7.23 6.83
CA LYS A 24 10.13 -7.72 7.02
C LYS A 24 10.23 -9.24 6.89
N GLU A 25 9.33 -9.98 7.52
CA GLU A 25 9.28 -11.44 7.43
C GLU A 25 9.07 -11.91 5.99
N LEU A 26 8.16 -11.26 5.24
CA LEU A 26 7.92 -11.57 3.84
C LEU A 26 9.12 -11.23 2.95
N ARG A 27 9.82 -10.11 3.23
CA ARG A 27 11.06 -9.77 2.55
C ARG A 27 12.12 -10.84 2.80
N GLU A 28 12.29 -11.28 4.04
CA GLU A 28 13.31 -12.28 4.41
C GLU A 28 13.02 -13.65 3.82
N ALA A 29 11.75 -13.98 3.59
CA ALA A 29 11.34 -15.16 2.85
C ALA A 29 11.50 -15.02 1.32
N SER A 30 11.71 -13.80 0.80
CA SER A 30 11.91 -13.54 -0.63
C SER A 30 13.34 -13.87 -1.06
N SER A 31 13.49 -14.38 -2.28
CA SER A 31 14.82 -14.55 -2.91
C SER A 31 15.39 -13.25 -3.48
N LYS A 32 14.60 -12.18 -3.52
CA LYS A 32 15.00 -10.87 -4.07
C LYS A 32 15.81 -10.07 -3.05
N SER A 33 16.76 -9.28 -3.54
CA SER A 33 17.49 -8.34 -2.69
C SER A 33 16.59 -7.19 -2.24
N LEU A 34 16.88 -6.60 -1.08
CA LEU A 34 16.17 -5.42 -0.57
C LEU A 34 16.18 -4.26 -1.58
N THR A 35 17.31 -4.06 -2.27
CA THR A 35 17.43 -3.02 -3.31
C THR A 35 16.49 -3.27 -4.49
N LEU A 36 16.35 -4.52 -4.94
CA LEU A 36 15.44 -4.86 -6.02
C LEU A 36 13.97 -4.67 -5.59
N LEU A 37 13.61 -5.14 -4.40
CA LEU A 37 12.26 -4.98 -3.85
C LEU A 37 11.87 -3.51 -3.68
N ALA A 38 12.79 -2.70 -3.15
CA ALA A 38 12.56 -1.25 -3.00
C ALA A 38 12.34 -0.58 -4.36
N ALA A 39 13.16 -0.92 -5.36
CA ALA A 39 13.01 -0.42 -6.73
C ALA A 39 11.66 -0.84 -7.35
N GLU A 40 11.26 -2.11 -7.20
CA GLU A 40 9.98 -2.63 -7.71
C GLU A 40 8.77 -1.97 -7.03
N ALA A 41 8.89 -1.65 -5.73
CA ALA A 41 7.86 -0.93 -4.97
C ALA A 41 7.88 0.59 -5.20
N GLY A 42 8.83 1.12 -5.98
CA GLY A 42 8.94 2.55 -6.27
C GLY A 42 9.39 3.41 -5.09
N ILE A 43 10.12 2.83 -4.13
CA ILE A 43 10.61 3.55 -2.94
C ILE A 43 12.12 3.36 -2.73
N SER A 44 12.74 4.22 -1.92
CA SER A 44 14.14 4.05 -1.56
C SER A 44 14.33 2.93 -0.53
N VAL A 45 15.50 2.28 -0.55
CA VAL A 45 15.89 1.28 0.46
C VAL A 45 15.80 1.84 1.89
N THR A 46 16.18 3.10 2.08
CA THR A 46 16.06 3.78 3.38
C THR A 46 14.60 3.91 3.81
N HIS A 47 13.69 4.26 2.88
CA HIS A 47 12.27 4.35 3.20
C HIS A 47 11.68 2.98 3.54
N TRP A 48 12.04 1.94 2.77
CA TRP A 48 11.66 0.56 3.05
C TRP A 48 12.09 0.14 4.46
N ASN A 49 13.37 0.32 4.81
CA ASN A 49 13.87 0.00 6.16
C ASN A 49 13.11 0.76 7.25
N ARG A 50 12.75 2.02 7.03
CA ARG A 50 11.94 2.78 8.00
C ARG A 50 10.53 2.20 8.16
N ILE A 51 9.92 1.70 7.08
CA ILE A 51 8.62 1.02 7.12
C ILE A 51 8.73 -0.28 7.94
N GLU A 52 9.72 -1.12 7.66
CA GLU A 52 9.92 -2.39 8.39
C GLU A 52 10.13 -2.18 9.89
N ASN A 53 10.82 -1.10 10.27
CA ASN A 53 11.08 -0.77 11.67
C ASN A 53 10.00 0.14 12.29
N GLU A 54 8.88 0.37 11.59
CA GLU A 54 7.77 1.25 12.02
C GLU A 54 8.25 2.65 12.46
N ARG A 55 9.29 3.16 11.78
CA ARG A 55 9.89 4.51 11.94
C ARG A 55 9.26 5.53 10.96
N VAL A 56 8.09 5.21 10.43
CA VAL A 56 7.24 6.08 9.59
C VAL A 56 5.92 6.31 10.30
N GLN A 57 5.37 7.52 10.19
CA GLN A 57 4.11 7.85 10.86
C GLN A 57 2.88 7.34 10.09
N TYR A 58 2.98 7.29 8.77
CA TYR A 58 1.94 6.78 7.87
C TYR A 58 2.58 6.20 6.61
N VAL A 59 1.93 5.20 6.02
CA VAL A 59 2.29 4.63 4.72
C VAL A 59 1.14 4.88 3.77
N PRO A 60 1.32 5.67 2.69
CA PRO A 60 0.29 5.83 1.66
C PRO A 60 -0.13 4.47 1.09
N ILE A 61 -1.41 4.32 0.78
CA ILE A 61 -1.93 3.05 0.23
C ILE A 61 -1.18 2.64 -1.05
N GLU A 62 -0.83 3.60 -1.91
CA GLU A 62 -0.03 3.37 -3.11
C GLU A 62 1.34 2.76 -2.81
N THR A 63 2.01 3.27 -1.77
CA THR A 63 3.29 2.71 -1.30
C THR A 63 3.11 1.27 -0.81
N LEU A 64 2.03 1.01 -0.07
CA LEU A 64 1.73 -0.34 0.41
C LEU A 64 1.44 -1.30 -0.75
N ARG A 65 0.66 -0.87 -1.74
CA ARG A 65 0.35 -1.64 -2.95
C ARG A 65 1.62 -1.91 -3.78
N GLY A 66 2.56 -0.97 -3.83
CA GLY A 66 3.89 -1.17 -4.40
C GLY A 66 4.68 -2.27 -3.70
N ILE A 67 4.68 -2.26 -2.36
CA ILE A 67 5.33 -3.30 -1.53
C ILE A 67 4.67 -4.67 -1.76
N GLU A 68 3.33 -4.73 -1.75
CA GLU A 68 2.56 -5.96 -2.03
C GLU A 68 2.91 -6.55 -3.40
N LYS A 69 2.99 -5.71 -4.43
CA LYS A 69 3.38 -6.12 -5.79
C LYS A 69 4.83 -6.63 -5.84
N ALA A 70 5.77 -5.94 -5.21
CA ALA A 70 7.17 -6.35 -5.18
C ALA A 70 7.37 -7.72 -4.49
N LEU A 71 6.64 -7.92 -3.38
CA LEU A 71 6.63 -9.16 -2.61
C LEU A 71 5.76 -10.26 -3.24
N GLY A 72 4.87 -9.91 -4.16
CA GLY A 72 3.91 -10.84 -4.77
C GLY A 72 2.87 -11.38 -3.78
N THR A 73 2.48 -10.58 -2.78
CA THR A 73 1.58 -11.01 -1.70
C THR A 73 0.62 -9.90 -1.28
N ASN A 74 -0.52 -10.26 -0.68
CA ASN A 74 -1.51 -9.32 -0.15
C ASN A 74 -1.33 -9.21 1.38
N LEU A 75 -1.14 -7.99 1.88
CA LEU A 75 -0.90 -7.73 3.30
C LEU A 75 -2.19 -7.65 4.12
N GLY A 76 -3.36 -7.67 3.46
CA GLY A 76 -4.69 -7.70 4.08
C GLY A 76 -5.28 -6.32 4.36
N VAL A 77 -4.66 -5.26 3.86
CA VAL A 77 -5.12 -3.88 4.03
C VAL A 77 -6.17 -3.55 2.97
N LYS A 78 -7.42 -3.39 3.40
CA LYS A 78 -8.58 -3.04 2.56
C LYS A 78 -9.09 -1.63 2.89
N TYR A 79 -9.66 -0.96 1.90
CA TYR A 79 -10.42 0.29 2.06
C TYR A 79 -11.76 0.19 1.30
N GLU A 80 -12.75 0.96 1.75
CA GLU A 80 -14.18 0.74 1.48
C GLU A 80 -14.60 0.81 0.01
N ASP A 81 -13.79 1.41 -0.87
CA ASP A 81 -14.09 1.48 -2.30
C ASP A 81 -13.87 0.15 -3.06
N GLU A 82 -13.26 -0.87 -2.43
CA GLU A 82 -13.09 -2.20 -3.02
C GLU A 82 -14.34 -3.11 -2.87
N GLU A 83 -15.37 -2.71 -2.09
CA GLU A 83 -16.60 -3.50 -1.91
C GLU A 83 -17.62 -3.40 -3.08
N GLN A 84 -17.53 -2.36 -3.92
CA GLN A 84 -18.49 -2.14 -5.02
C GLN A 84 -18.12 -2.82 -6.35
N LYS A 85 -16.98 -3.50 -6.46
CA LYS A 85 -16.62 -4.24 -7.69
C LYS A 85 -17.16 -5.68 -7.76
N ILE A 86 -17.88 -6.13 -6.73
CA ILE A 86 -18.50 -7.46 -6.70
C ILE A 86 -20.01 -7.40 -7.02
N SER A 87 -20.65 -6.23 -6.98
CA SER A 87 -22.11 -6.11 -7.19
C SER A 87 -22.56 -5.82 -8.63
N ASP A 88 -21.67 -5.37 -9.52
CA ASP A 88 -22.04 -4.98 -10.89
C ASP A 88 -21.38 -5.90 -11.94
N ASN A 89 -21.47 -7.21 -11.75
CA ASN A 89 -21.35 -8.13 -12.89
C ASN A 89 -22.76 -8.27 -13.49
N PRO A 90 -23.07 -7.65 -14.65
CA PRO A 90 -24.29 -7.97 -15.35
C PRO A 90 -24.17 -9.43 -15.77
N SER A 91 -24.94 -10.30 -15.11
CA SER A 91 -25.19 -11.64 -15.60
C SER A 91 -25.82 -11.50 -16.98
N ASP A 92 -25.00 -11.71 -17.99
CA ASP A 92 -25.38 -11.95 -19.37
C ASP A 92 -26.30 -13.18 -19.41
N SER A 93 -27.59 -12.97 -19.71
CA SER A 93 -28.53 -13.88 -20.40
C SER A 93 -29.96 -13.33 -20.38
#